data_AF-A0A9D9HG43-F1
#
_entry.id   AF-A0A9D9HG43-F1
#
_cell.length_a   1.000
_cell.length_b   1.000
_cell.length_c   1.000
_cell.angle_alpha   90.00
_cell.angle_beta   90.00
_cell.angle_gamma   90.00
#
_symmetry.space_group_name_H-M   'P 1'
#
loop_
_entity.id
_entity.type
_entity.pdbx_description
1 polymer ?
#
loop_
_entity_poly.entity_id
_entity_poly.type
_entity_poly.pdbx_seq_one_letter_code
_entity_poly.pdbx_strand_id
1 'polypeptide(L)' 'AWTGRTGDSACIEMDGGSLHIRITPERHILMTGPAVKVFEGEIEYEI' A
#
# COMPACT_ATOMS: atom_id res chain seq x y z
N ALA A 1 9.08 -27.94 -11.86
CA ALA A 1 9.84 -27.39 -10.72
C ALA A 1 9.06 -26.23 -10.13
N TRP A 2 8.95 -26.14 -8.81
CA TRP A 2 8.34 -24.98 -8.13
C TRP A 2 9.30 -23.79 -8.20
N THR A 3 8.84 -22.65 -8.73
CA THR A 3 9.69 -21.46 -8.95
C THR A 3 9.61 -20.44 -7.83
N GLY A 4 8.66 -20.57 -6.90
CA GLY A 4 8.42 -19.60 -5.82
C GLY A 4 7.91 -18.24 -6.30
N ARG A 5 7.49 -18.13 -7.57
CA ARG A 5 6.99 -16.87 -8.16
C ARG A 5 5.47 -16.79 -8.00
N THR A 6 4.98 -15.63 -7.57
CA THR A 6 3.57 -15.26 -7.68
C THR A 6 3.27 -14.69 -9.08
N GLY A 7 1.98 -14.52 -9.39
CA GLY A 7 1.52 -13.89 -10.63
C GLY A 7 1.84 -12.40 -10.69
N ASP A 8 1.05 -11.65 -11.46
CA ASP A 8 1.17 -10.19 -11.60
C ASP A 8 0.52 -9.40 -10.46
N SER A 9 -0.09 -10.09 -9.49
CA SER A 9 -0.70 -9.49 -8.30
C SER A 9 -0.32 -10.25 -7.03
N ALA A 10 -0.21 -9.51 -5.92
CA ALA A 10 0.09 -10.06 -4.60
C ALA A 10 -0.44 -9.15 -3.48
N CYS A 11 -0.92 -9.77 -2.40
CA CYS A 11 -1.15 -9.09 -1.13
C CYS A 11 0.09 -9.23 -0.26
N ILE A 12 0.59 -8.11 0.24
CA ILE A 12 1.77 -8.04 1.11
C ILE A 12 1.29 -7.69 2.51
N GLU A 13 1.48 -8.62 3.44
CA GLU A 13 1.21 -8.40 4.86
C GLU A 13 2.43 -7.79 5.54
N MET A 14 2.22 -6.68 6.23
CA MET A 14 3.22 -5.95 6.99
C MET A 14 2.70 -5.67 8.40
N ASP A 15 3.59 -5.33 9.34
CA ASP A 15 3.18 -5.01 10.72
C ASP A 15 2.16 -3.86 10.80
N GLY A 16 2.20 -2.94 9.83
CA GLY A 16 1.29 -1.80 9.72
C GLY A 16 0.00 -2.05 8.92
N GLY A 17 -0.21 -3.27 8.41
CA GLY A 17 -1.37 -3.65 7.60
C GLY A 17 -0.99 -4.22 6.23
N SER A 18 -2.00 -4.35 5.38
CA SER A 18 -1.88 -5.05 4.09
C SER A 18 -1.81 -4.07 2.91
N LEU A 19 -0.95 -4.37 1.94
CA LEU A 19 -0.86 -3.65 0.67
C LEU A 19 -1.14 -4.59 -0.50
N HIS A 20 -1.95 -4.14 -1.46
CA HIS A 20 -2.20 -4.86 -2.70
C HIS A 20 -1.33 -4.30 -3.83
N ILE A 21 -0.48 -5.14 -4.39
CA ILE A 21 0.43 -4.80 -5.49
C ILE A 21 -0.06 -5.47 -6.77
N ARG A 22 -0.09 -4.73 -7.88
CA ARG A 22 -0.34 -5.26 -9.24
C ARG A 22 0.63 -4.68 -10.25
N ILE A 23 1.15 -5.51 -11.15
CA ILE A 23 1.92 -5.10 -12.32
C ILE A 23 0.98 -5.00 -13.51
N THR A 24 0.95 -3.87 -14.21
CA THR A 24 0.14 -3.70 -15.43
C THR A 24 0.82 -4.34 -16.65
N PRO A 25 0.09 -4.58 -17.75
CA PRO A 25 0.70 -5.04 -19.01
C PRO A 25 1.83 -4.13 -19.52
N GLU A 26 1.72 -2.82 -19.27
CA GLU A 26 2.74 -1.79 -19.59
C GLU A 26 3.90 -1.78 -18.60
N ARG A 27 3.91 -2.71 -17.63
CA ARG A 27 4.91 -2.86 -16.56
C ARG A 27 4.93 -1.73 -15.55
N HIS A 28 3.81 -1.04 -15.34
CA HIS A 28 3.66 -0.13 -14.22
C HIS A 28 3.31 -0.90 -12.95
N ILE A 29 3.81 -0.44 -11.80
CA ILE A 29 3.45 -1.00 -10.49
C ILE A 29 2.34 -0.13 -9.92
N LEU A 30 1.18 -0.74 -9.68
CA LEU A 30 0.09 -0.15 -8.93
C LEU A 30 0.12 -0.69 -7.51
N MET A 31 -0.02 0.21 -6.54
CA MET A 31 -0.05 -0.11 -5.12
C MET A 31 -1.29 0.52 -4.50
N THR A 32 -2.11 -0.32 -3.87
CA THR A 32 -3.31 0.11 -3.15
C THR A 32 -3.18 -0.29 -1.69
N GLY A 33 -3.35 0.69 -0.80
CA GLY A 33 -3.39 0.49 0.63
C GLY A 33 -4.55 1.29 1.26
N PRO A 34 -4.95 0.95 2.49
CA PRO A 34 -5.97 1.70 3.21
C PRO A 34 -5.47 3.11 3.56
N ALA A 35 -6.32 4.12 3.38
CA ALA A 35 -6.12 5.46 3.92
C ALA A 35 -7.09 5.66 5.08
N VAL A 36 -6.58 6.10 6.23
CA VAL A 36 -7.38 6.27 7.45
C VAL A 36 -7.15 7.67 8.00
N LYS A 37 -8.24 8.40 8.25
CA LYS A 37 -8.20 9.68 8.97
C LYS A 37 -8.03 9.39 10.45
N VAL A 38 -6.88 9.77 11.01
CA VAL A 38 -6.57 9.55 12.43
C VAL A 38 -7.28 10.58 13.30
N PHE A 39 -7.17 11.87 12.95
CA PHE A 39 -7.86 12.97 13.62
C PHE A 39 -7.97 14.18 12.68
N GLU A 40 -8.67 15.21 13.15
CA GLU A 40 -8.70 16.55 12.57
C GLU A 40 -8.66 17.56 13.71
N GLY A 41 -7.94 18.67 13.51
CA GLY A 41 -7.79 19.71 14.51
C GLY A 41 -7.04 20.92 13.96
N GLU A 42 -7.06 21.99 14.74
CA GLU A 42 -6.39 23.26 14.46
C GLU A 42 -5.29 23.48 15.49
N ILE A 43 -4.19 24.15 15.11
CA ILE A 43 -3.14 24.51 16.05
C ILE A 43 -2.91 26.02 16.02
N GLU A 44 -3.03 26.65 17.18
CA GLU A 44 -2.71 28.06 17.42
C GLU A 44 -1.35 28.16 18.11
N TYR A 45 -0.49 29.09 17.66
CA TYR A 45 0.80 29.36 18.29
C TYR A 45 0.95 30.88 18.50
N GLU A 46 1.38 31.31 19.68
CA GLU A 46 1.80 32.69 19.95
C GLU A 46 3.32 32.82 19.68
N ILE A 47 3.74 33.94 19.06
CA ILE A 47 5.14 34.27 18.73
C ILE A 47 5.80 35.00 19.90
#